data_AF-E6PUT3-F1
#
_entry.id   AF-E6PUT3-F1
#
_cell.length_a   1.000
_cell.length_b   1.000
_cell.length_c   1.000
_cell.angle_alpha   90.00
_cell.angle_beta   90.00
_cell.angle_gamma   90.00
#
_symmetry.space_group_name_H-M   'P 1'
#
loop_
_entity.id
_entity.type
_entity.pdbx_description
1 polymer ?
#
loop_
_entity_poly.entity_id
_entity_poly.type
_entity_poly.pdbx_seq_one_letter_code
_entity_poly.pdbx_strand_id
1 'polypeptide(L)'
;MPSKTKLKNAAIAARSAALPSIPKELLDQFVSGPMTGAEVNAASMAFKKALIERALGAELGHHLGYPSGETKPEATSNQRNGTSGKTVMTEDGPLRIDVPRDRDGSFEPLLIGKHERRFTGFDDKIIAM
;
A
#
# COMPACT_ATOMS: atom_id res chain seq x y z
N MET A 1 -21.22 -34.54 -8.17
CA MET A 1 -20.06 -33.63 -8.24
C MET A 1 -20.54 -32.19 -8.07
N PRO A 2 -19.88 -31.34 -7.27
CA PRO A 2 -20.28 -29.93 -7.13
C PRO A 2 -20.15 -29.18 -8.46
N SER A 3 -21.08 -28.24 -8.72
CA SER A 3 -21.07 -27.46 -9.97
C SER A 3 -19.87 -26.49 -10.02
N LYS A 4 -19.40 -26.17 -11.23
CA LYS A 4 -18.31 -25.20 -11.45
C LYS A 4 -18.57 -23.85 -10.76
N THR A 5 -19.81 -23.38 -10.77
CA THR A 5 -20.23 -22.13 -10.10
C THR A 5 -20.11 -22.22 -8.59
N LYS A 6 -20.50 -23.37 -7.98
CA LYS A 6 -20.39 -23.58 -6.53
C LYS A 6 -18.94 -23.59 -6.06
N LEU A 7 -18.06 -24.23 -6.84
CA LEU A 7 -16.61 -24.24 -6.58
C LEU A 7 -16.01 -22.83 -6.70
N LYS A 8 -16.39 -22.05 -7.72
CA LYS A 8 -15.94 -20.67 -7.89
C LYS A 8 -16.36 -19.77 -6.71
N ASN A 9 -17.62 -19.85 -6.29
CA ASN A 9 -18.10 -19.05 -5.16
C ASN A 9 -17.45 -19.45 -3.83
N ALA A 10 -17.18 -20.75 -3.61
CA ALA A 10 -16.43 -21.20 -2.45
C ALA A 10 -14.99 -20.67 -2.43
N ALA A 11 -14.32 -20.64 -3.59
CA ALA A 11 -12.99 -20.04 -3.71
C ALA A 11 -12.99 -18.53 -3.45
N ILE A 12 -14.00 -17.81 -3.92
CA ILE A 12 -14.17 -16.38 -3.64
C ILE A 12 -14.39 -16.16 -2.14
N ALA A 13 -15.31 -16.92 -1.51
CA ALA A 13 -15.58 -16.82 -0.08
C ALA A 13 -14.33 -17.12 0.77
N ALA A 14 -13.53 -18.12 0.39
CA ALA A 14 -12.27 -18.43 1.07
C ALA A 14 -11.25 -17.29 0.96
N ARG A 15 -11.12 -16.67 -0.22
CA ARG A 15 -10.23 -15.49 -0.40
C ARG A 15 -10.70 -14.30 0.42
N SER A 16 -11.99 -14.00 0.42
CA SER A 16 -12.56 -12.90 1.21
C SER A 16 -12.41 -13.13 2.71
N ALA A 17 -12.51 -14.38 3.18
CA ALA A 17 -12.31 -14.73 4.58
C ALA A 17 -10.83 -14.65 5.03
N ALA A 18 -9.88 -14.74 4.08
CA ALA A 18 -8.44 -14.61 4.36
C ALA A 18 -7.95 -13.16 4.43
N LEU A 19 -8.81 -12.17 4.17
CA LEU A 19 -8.45 -10.76 4.27
C LEU A 19 -8.13 -10.38 5.73
N PRO A 20 -7.18 -9.45 5.96
CA PRO A 20 -6.90 -8.96 7.29
C PRO A 20 -8.14 -8.30 7.90
N SER A 21 -8.41 -8.60 9.17
CA SER A 21 -9.54 -8.01 9.91
C SER A 21 -9.31 -6.51 10.12
N ILE A 22 -10.25 -5.69 9.69
CA ILE A 22 -10.22 -4.24 9.90
C ILE A 22 -11.04 -3.89 11.15
N PRO A 23 -10.46 -3.17 12.14
CA PRO A 23 -11.20 -2.72 13.33
C PRO A 23 -12.39 -1.84 12.98
N LYS A 24 -13.48 -1.94 13.76
CA LYS A 24 -14.71 -1.17 13.52
C LYS A 24 -14.47 0.33 13.66
N GLU A 25 -13.62 0.70 14.61
CA GLU A 25 -13.25 2.07 14.91
C GLU A 25 -12.57 2.75 13.70
N LEU A 26 -11.86 1.98 12.88
CA LEU A 26 -11.27 2.49 11.64
C LEU A 26 -12.36 2.72 10.60
N LEU A 27 -13.31 1.79 10.47
CA LEU A 27 -14.43 1.95 9.53
C LEU A 27 -15.30 3.17 9.87
N ASP A 28 -15.55 3.42 11.16
CA ASP A 28 -16.32 4.57 11.63
C ASP A 28 -15.63 5.91 11.28
N GLN A 29 -14.29 5.92 11.15
CA GLN A 29 -13.55 7.10 10.70
C GLN A 29 -13.65 7.33 9.18
N PHE A 30 -13.80 6.26 8.40
CA PHE A 30 -13.92 6.33 6.94
C PHE A 30 -15.36 6.49 6.45
N VAL A 31 -16.35 6.06 7.24
CA VAL A 31 -17.77 6.05 6.87
C VAL A 31 -18.52 7.11 7.68
N SER A 32 -18.76 8.27 7.06
CA SER A 32 -19.49 9.38 7.69
C SER A 32 -21.02 9.34 7.51
N GLY A 33 -21.55 8.30 6.86
CA GLY A 33 -22.96 8.16 6.52
C GLY A 33 -23.21 7.19 5.36
N PRO A 34 -24.40 7.20 4.74
CA PRO A 34 -24.65 6.40 3.54
C PRO A 34 -23.74 6.88 2.40
N MET A 35 -22.87 6.00 1.92
CA MET A 35 -21.93 6.27 0.83
C MET A 35 -22.42 5.65 -0.47
N THR A 36 -22.20 6.36 -1.56
CA THR A 36 -22.31 5.86 -2.93
C THR A 36 -21.12 4.95 -3.26
N GLY A 37 -21.27 4.08 -4.26
CA GLY A 37 -20.15 3.23 -4.72
C GLY A 37 -18.91 4.02 -5.17
N ALA A 38 -19.10 5.24 -5.70
CA ALA A 38 -18.00 6.12 -6.07
C ALA A 38 -17.22 6.64 -4.85
N GLU A 39 -17.92 7.01 -3.77
CA GLU A 39 -17.30 7.47 -2.52
C GLU A 39 -16.54 6.33 -1.83
N VAL A 40 -17.08 5.10 -1.86
CA VAL A 40 -16.37 3.91 -1.35
C VAL A 40 -15.07 3.67 -2.11
N ASN A 41 -15.08 3.78 -3.44
CA ASN A 41 -13.88 3.63 -4.26
C ASN A 41 -12.86 4.74 -3.97
N ALA A 42 -13.31 5.99 -3.80
CA ALA A 42 -12.43 7.10 -3.45
C ALA A 42 -11.77 6.90 -2.07
N ALA A 43 -12.54 6.46 -1.07
CA ALA A 43 -12.04 6.13 0.27
C ALA A 43 -11.01 4.98 0.22
N SER A 44 -11.29 3.93 -0.55
CA SER A 44 -10.37 2.82 -0.79
C SER A 44 -9.04 3.29 -1.42
N MET A 45 -9.10 4.16 -2.44
CA MET A 45 -7.89 4.74 -3.06
C MET A 45 -7.08 5.59 -2.07
N ALA A 46 -7.74 6.41 -1.25
CA ALA A 46 -7.09 7.21 -0.23
C ALA A 46 -6.40 6.34 0.83
N PHE A 47 -7.08 5.28 1.29
CA PHE A 47 -6.51 4.31 2.22
C PHE A 47 -5.31 3.58 1.60
N LYS A 48 -5.43 3.12 0.35
CA LYS A 48 -4.35 2.46 -0.39
C LYS A 48 -3.11 3.35 -0.51
N LYS A 49 -3.30 4.63 -0.83
CA LYS A 49 -2.22 5.62 -0.84
C LYS A 49 -1.52 5.70 0.52
N ALA A 50 -2.29 5.94 1.58
CA ALA A 50 -1.74 6.10 2.92
C ALA A 50 -0.99 4.84 3.40
N LEU A 51 -1.52 3.66 3.07
CA LEU A 51 -0.90 2.38 3.41
C LEU A 51 0.45 2.19 2.69
N ILE A 52 0.51 2.48 1.39
CA ILE A 52 1.76 2.40 0.61
C ILE A 52 2.81 3.36 1.16
N GLU A 53 2.45 4.63 1.39
CA GLU A 53 3.38 5.64 1.91
C GLU A 53 3.90 5.26 3.31
N ARG A 54 3.02 4.72 4.15
CA ARG A 54 3.39 4.25 5.49
C ARG A 54 4.34 3.05 5.43
N ALA A 55 4.09 2.09 4.53
CA ALA A 55 4.94 0.93 4.33
C ALA A 55 6.34 1.33 3.83
N LEU A 56 6.42 2.20 2.82
CA LEU A 56 7.70 2.75 2.34
C LEU A 56 8.45 3.53 3.44
N GLY A 57 7.71 4.26 4.28
CA GLY A 57 8.29 4.97 5.43
C GLY A 57 8.89 4.03 6.48
N ALA A 58 8.28 2.86 6.68
CA ALA A 58 8.78 1.80 7.54
C ALA A 58 10.01 1.12 6.94
N GLU A 59 10.01 0.83 5.63
CA GLU A 59 11.19 0.33 4.91
C GLU A 59 12.39 1.28 5.07
N LEU A 60 12.18 2.59 4.87
CA LEU A 60 13.25 3.56 5.08
C LEU A 60 13.72 3.60 6.55
N GLY A 61 12.82 3.38 7.51
CA GLY A 61 13.20 3.29 8.92
C GLY A 61 14.09 2.10 9.22
N HIS A 62 13.76 0.95 8.63
CA HIS A 62 14.60 -0.24 8.70
C HIS A 62 15.96 -0.01 8.03
N HIS A 63 15.99 0.61 6.85
CA HIS A 63 17.23 0.96 6.13
C HIS A 63 18.16 1.88 6.93
N LEU A 64 17.59 2.88 7.60
CA LEU A 64 18.37 3.83 8.40
C LEU A 64 18.69 3.33 9.82
N GLY A 65 18.03 2.25 10.28
CA GLY A 65 18.20 1.71 11.63
C GLY A 65 17.45 2.48 12.73
N TYR A 66 16.58 3.43 12.38
CA TYR A 66 15.75 4.16 13.34
C TYR A 66 14.42 4.64 12.73
N PRO A 67 13.33 4.70 13.52
CA PRO A 67 12.01 5.07 13.01
C PRO A 67 11.89 6.58 12.75
N SER A 68 10.81 6.95 12.05
CA SER A 68 10.52 8.36 11.78
C SER A 68 10.11 9.08 13.07
N GLY A 69 10.70 10.25 13.32
CA GLY A 69 10.40 11.08 14.49
C GLY A 69 11.33 10.87 15.67
N GLU A 70 12.20 9.86 15.63
CA GLU A 70 13.24 9.67 16.65
C GLU A 70 14.53 10.41 16.29
N THR A 71 15.31 10.74 17.32
CA THR A 71 16.62 11.38 17.18
C THR A 71 17.57 10.45 16.43
N LYS A 72 18.29 11.01 15.45
CA LYS A 72 19.30 10.26 14.69
C LYS A 72 20.41 9.74 15.62
N PRO A 73 20.75 8.44 15.57
CA PRO A 73 21.92 7.92 16.28
C PRO A 73 23.21 8.57 15.77
N GLU A 74 24.12 8.94 16.67
CA GLU A 74 25.41 9.57 16.30
C GLU A 74 26.27 8.68 15.38
N ALA A 75 26.11 7.37 15.49
CA ALA A 75 26.81 6.39 14.66
C ALA A 75 26.37 6.37 13.19
N THR A 76 25.24 7.00 12.84
CA THR A 76 24.69 6.96 11.48
C THR A 76 24.97 8.27 10.74
N SER A 77 25.74 8.20 9.65
CA SER A 77 25.98 9.35 8.75
C SER A 77 24.74 9.71 7.93
N ASN A 78 24.02 8.69 7.47
CA ASN A 78 22.84 8.82 6.63
C ASN A 78 21.60 9.27 7.43
N GLN A 79 20.64 9.89 6.75
CA GLN A 79 19.42 10.39 7.37
C GLN A 79 18.29 10.57 6.36
N ARG A 80 17.05 10.72 6.85
CA ARG A 80 15.89 11.03 5.99
C ARG A 80 16.05 12.39 5.32
N ASN A 81 15.71 12.50 4.04
CA ASN A 81 15.85 13.72 3.24
C ASN A 81 14.54 14.10 2.53
N GLY A 82 13.43 14.05 3.27
CA GLY A 82 12.09 14.33 2.76
C GLY A 82 11.53 13.22 1.86
N THR A 83 10.60 13.60 0.99
CA THR A 83 9.91 12.70 0.06
C THR A 83 10.02 13.20 -1.38
N SER A 84 9.75 12.30 -2.33
CA SER A 84 9.62 12.61 -3.75
C SER A 84 8.35 11.98 -4.29
N GLY A 85 7.54 12.78 -4.97
CA GLY A 85 6.29 12.27 -5.50
C GLY A 85 6.51 11.37 -6.72
N LYS A 86 5.87 10.21 -6.71
CA LYS A 86 5.85 9.21 -7.80
C LYS A 86 4.41 8.91 -8.17
N THR A 87 4.12 8.81 -9.46
CA THR A 87 2.80 8.35 -9.93
C THR A 87 2.94 6.89 -10.33
N VAL A 88 2.19 6.03 -9.66
CA VAL A 88 2.21 4.58 -9.84
C VAL A 88 0.88 4.14 -10.43
N MET A 89 0.94 3.28 -11.44
CA MET A 89 -0.25 2.71 -12.08
C MET A 89 -0.75 1.55 -11.24
N THR A 90 -2.00 1.68 -10.76
CA THR A 90 -2.76 0.64 -10.09
C THR A 90 -3.93 0.20 -10.98
N GLU A 91 -4.63 -0.86 -10.63
CA GLU A 91 -5.81 -1.31 -11.38
C GLU A 91 -6.95 -0.28 -11.34
N ASP A 92 -7.11 0.42 -10.21
CA ASP A 92 -8.12 1.46 -10.03
C ASP A 92 -7.73 2.78 -10.72
N GLY A 93 -6.52 2.85 -11.29
CA GLY A 93 -5.99 3.99 -12.01
C GLY A 93 -4.65 4.51 -11.48
N PRO A 94 -4.19 5.67 -11.99
CA PRO A 94 -2.95 6.31 -11.54
C PRO A 94 -3.07 6.82 -10.10
N LEU A 95 -2.14 6.43 -9.25
CA LEU A 95 -2.06 6.86 -7.85
C LEU A 95 -0.80 7.69 -7.61
N ARG A 96 -0.97 8.92 -7.13
CA ARG A 96 0.14 9.79 -6.73
C ARG A 96 0.53 9.50 -5.28
N ILE A 97 1.75 9.03 -5.07
CA ILE A 97 2.31 8.71 -3.76
C ILE A 97 3.57 9.52 -3.49
N ASP A 98 3.86 9.77 -2.23
CA ASP A 98 5.08 10.42 -1.76
C ASP A 98 6.08 9.37 -1.24
N VAL A 99 7.14 9.13 -2.02
CA VAL A 99 8.16 8.13 -1.70
C VAL A 99 9.24 8.75 -0.82
N PRO A 100 9.52 8.18 0.37
CA PRO A 100 10.56 8.70 1.25
C PRO A 100 11.95 8.35 0.71
N ARG A 101 12.93 9.21 0.99
CA ARG A 101 14.32 9.03 0.55
C ARG A 101 15.32 9.33 1.66
N ASP A 102 16.49 8.71 1.56
CA ASP A 102 17.64 8.99 2.39
C ASP A 102 18.53 10.11 1.79
N ARG A 103 19.50 10.58 2.57
CA ARG A 103 20.41 11.66 2.17
C ARG A 103 21.45 11.16 1.17
N ASP A 104 21.93 9.94 1.38
CA ASP A 104 23.00 9.34 0.58
C ASP A 104 22.49 8.71 -0.73
N GLY A 105 21.16 8.60 -0.90
CA GLY A 105 20.54 7.99 -2.09
C GLY A 105 20.71 6.47 -2.19
N SER A 106 21.12 5.85 -1.08
CA SER A 106 21.40 4.41 -0.96
C SER A 106 20.14 3.57 -0.74
N PHE A 107 19.03 4.19 -0.35
CA PHE A 107 17.78 3.46 -0.06
C PHE A 107 17.19 2.86 -1.34
N GLU A 108 16.93 1.55 -1.33
CA GLU A 108 16.28 0.81 -2.40
C GLU A 108 14.95 0.22 -1.87
N PRO A 109 13.80 0.86 -2.15
CA PRO A 109 12.52 0.35 -1.66
C PRO A 109 12.20 -1.01 -2.28
N LEU A 110 11.64 -1.91 -1.46
CA LEU A 110 11.26 -3.26 -1.88
C LEU A 110 9.81 -3.29 -2.40
N LEU A 111 8.91 -2.56 -1.74
CA LEU A 111 7.49 -2.53 -2.12
C LEU A 111 7.26 -1.94 -3.52
N ILE A 112 7.98 -0.86 -3.86
CA ILE A 112 7.93 -0.23 -5.18
C ILE A 112 9.34 0.20 -5.57
N GLY A 113 10.00 -0.60 -6.41
CA GLY A 113 11.39 -0.43 -6.78
C GLY A 113 11.71 0.94 -7.38
N LYS A 114 13.00 1.30 -7.42
CA LYS A 114 13.47 2.50 -8.11
C LYS A 114 12.99 2.47 -9.56
N HIS A 115 12.47 3.60 -10.03
CA HIS A 115 11.89 3.77 -11.38
C HIS A 115 10.64 2.93 -11.72
N GLU A 116 10.26 1.97 -10.87
CA GLU A 116 9.08 1.13 -11.10
C GLU A 116 7.78 1.96 -11.08
N ARG A 117 7.02 1.90 -12.17
CA ARG A 117 5.82 2.73 -12.38
C ARG A 117 4.51 1.95 -12.25
N ARG A 118 4.59 0.64 -12.00
CA ARG A 118 3.44 -0.25 -11.83
C ARG A 118 3.49 -0.82 -10.42
N PHE A 119 2.35 -0.89 -9.76
CA PHE A 119 2.26 -1.56 -8.48
C PHE A 119 1.84 -3.02 -8.73
N THR A 120 2.81 -3.92 -8.84
CA THR A 120 2.55 -5.37 -9.04
C THR A 120 2.33 -6.06 -7.70
N GLY A 121 1.43 -7.05 -7.63
CA GLY A 121 1.16 -7.82 -6.41
C GLY A 121 -0.08 -7.43 -5.61
N PHE A 122 -0.85 -6.42 -6.04
CA PHE A 122 -2.19 -6.17 -5.46
C PHE A 122 -3.26 -7.13 -6.05
N ASP A 123 -3.05 -7.66 -7.26
CA ASP A 123 -3.72 -8.85 -7.81
C ASP A 123 -3.04 -9.29 -9.13
N ASP A 124 -2.62 -10.56 -9.24
CA ASP A 124 -1.97 -11.15 -10.43
C ASP A 124 -3.00 -11.57 -11.50
N LYS A 125 -3.83 -10.63 -11.99
CA LYS A 125 -4.93 -10.95 -12.93
C LYS A 125 -4.57 -10.82 -14.42
N ILE A 126 -3.29 -10.73 -14.79
CA ILE A 126 -2.91 -10.54 -16.20
C ILE A 126 -2.69 -11.88 -16.97
N ILE A 127 -2.55 -13.02 -16.30
CA ILE A 127 -2.44 -14.33 -17.00
C ILE A 127 -3.81 -15.01 -17.08
N ALA A 128 -4.67 -14.51 -17.96
CA ALA A 128 -5.83 -15.26 -18.45
C ALA A 128 -6.02 -14.94 -19.94
N MET A 129 -5.28 -15.66 -20.78
CA MET A 129 -5.53 -15.81 -22.21
C MET A 129 -5.83 -17.28 -22.49
#